data_AF-A0A2M6Y8Z7-F1
#
_entry.id   AF-A0A2M6Y8Z7-F1
#
_cell.length_a   1.000
_cell.length_b   1.000
_cell.length_c   1.000
_cell.angle_alpha   90.00
_cell.angle_beta   90.00
_cell.angle_gamma   90.00
#
_symmetry.space_group_name_H-M   'P 1'
#
loop_
_entity.id
_entity.type
_entity.pdbx_description
1 polymer ?
#
loop_
_entity_poly.entity_id
_entity_poly.type
_entity_poly.pdbx_seq_one_letter_code
_entity_poly.pdbx_strand_id
1 'polypeptide(L)' 'MLSVSERRACRILGQVRATQRHMPYVPSDEEQLRTRIVELATRYGRYGYRRITAMLRQERWQVN' A
#
# COMPACT_ATOMS: atom_id res chain seq x y z
N MET A 1 -26.50 26.01 1.15
CA MET A 1 -25.87 24.66 1.12
C MET A 1 -25.86 24.16 2.57
N LEU A 2 -26.54 23.07 2.88
CA LEU A 2 -26.57 22.54 4.27
C LEU A 2 -25.19 21.96 4.58
N SER A 3 -24.34 22.74 5.25
CA SER A 3 -23.00 22.32 5.67
C SER A 3 -23.13 21.35 6.85
N VAL A 4 -23.27 20.05 6.56
CA VAL A 4 -23.27 19.02 7.59
C VAL A 4 -21.83 18.84 8.08
N SER A 5 -21.60 18.83 9.40
CA SER A 5 -20.27 18.55 9.93
C SER A 5 -19.83 17.12 9.56
N GLU A 6 -18.54 16.95 9.23
CA GLU A 6 -17.94 15.66 8.92
C GLU A 6 -18.26 14.59 9.98
N ARG A 7 -18.30 14.98 11.26
CA ARG A 7 -18.70 14.11 12.38
C ARG A 7 -20.14 13.60 12.23
N ARG A 8 -21.09 14.47 11.88
CA ARG A 8 -22.50 14.11 11.69
C ARG A 8 -22.67 13.24 10.44
N ALA A 9 -21.98 13.56 9.35
CA ALA A 9 -21.98 12.74 8.14
C ALA A 9 -21.43 11.33 8.41
N CYS A 10 -20.26 11.20 9.04
CA CYS A 10 -19.66 9.91 9.38
C CYS A 10 -20.56 9.06 10.29
N ARG A 11 -21.19 9.68 11.30
CA ARG A 11 -22.13 8.99 12.21
C ARG A 11 -23.34 8.44 11.47
N ILE A 12 -23.94 9.22 10.57
CA ILE A 12 -25.11 8.79 9.79
C ILE A 12 -24.75 7.65 8.83
N LEU A 13 -23.58 7.72 8.20
CA LEU A 13 -23.09 6.70 7.27
C LEU A 13 -22.55 5.45 7.97
N GLY A 14 -22.41 5.46 9.30
CA GLY A 14 -21.77 4.37 10.05
C GLY A 14 -20.27 4.22 9.77
N GLN A 15 -19.65 5.18 9.09
CA GLN A 15 -18.22 5.16 8.78
C GLN A 15 -17.40 5.71 9.94
N VAL A 16 -16.29 5.05 10.27
CA VAL A 16 -15.33 5.56 11.24
C VAL A 16 -14.67 6.83 10.66
N ARG A 17 -14.72 7.92 11.43
CA ARG A 17 -14.15 9.22 11.02
C ARG A 17 -12.66 9.15 10.68
N ALA A 18 -11.90 8.27 11.35
CA ALA A 18 -10.49 8.05 11.05
C ALA A 18 -10.28 7.52 9.62
N THR A 19 -11.13 6.59 9.16
CA THR A 19 -11.14 6.09 7.79
C THR A 19 -11.47 7.21 6.80
N GLN A 20 -12.45 8.05 7.10
CA GLN A 20 -12.80 9.21 6.25
C GLN A 20 -11.66 10.22 6.11
N ARG A 21 -10.82 10.35 7.14
CA ARG A 21 -9.67 11.25 7.16
C ARG A 21 -8.39 10.62 6.62
N HIS A 22 -8.38 9.31 6.44
CA HIS A 22 -7.20 8.62 5.98
C HIS A 22 -6.93 9.02 4.53
N MET A 23 -5.79 9.67 4.31
CA MET A 23 -5.26 9.90 2.97
C MET A 23 -4.30 8.76 2.67
N PRO A 24 -4.53 7.98 1.60
CA PRO A 24 -3.58 6.94 1.22
C PRO A 24 -2.25 7.60 0.85
N TYR A 25 -1.18 7.12 1.48
CA TYR A 25 0.18 7.48 1.11
C TYR A 25 0.69 6.45 0.12
N VAL A 26 1.01 6.90 -1.08
CA VAL A 26 1.63 6.09 -2.14
C VAL A 26 3.10 6.52 -2.23
N PRO A 27 4.06 5.67 -1.82
CA PRO A 27 5.47 5.95 -1.99
C PRO A 27 5.84 6.18 -3.46
N SER A 28 6.75 7.11 -3.74
CA SER A 28 7.17 7.43 -5.12
C SER A 28 7.87 6.26 -5.83
N ASP A 29 8.38 5.31 -5.07
CA ASP A 29 9.10 4.12 -5.54
C ASP A 29 8.20 2.87 -5.65
N GLU A 30 6.90 2.97 -5.36
CA GLU A 30 5.97 1.83 -5.38
C GLU A 30 5.95 1.12 -6.74
N GLU A 31 5.90 1.88 -7.84
CA GLU A 31 5.86 1.30 -9.19
C GLU A 31 7.19 0.63 -9.56
N GLN A 32 8.32 1.19 -9.11
CA GLN A 32 9.64 0.60 -9.33
C GLN A 32 9.78 -0.70 -8.52
N LEU A 33 9.31 -0.71 -7.27
CA LEU A 33 9.27 -1.90 -6.43
C LEU A 33 8.40 -3.00 -7.06
N ARG A 34 7.21 -2.65 -7.57
CA ARG A 34 6.32 -3.60 -8.27
C ARG A 34 6.97 -4.19 -9.51
N THR A 35 7.58 -3.35 -10.34
CA THR A 35 8.34 -3.80 -11.51
C THR A 35 9.43 -4.78 -11.09
N ARG A 36 10.19 -4.45 -10.04
CA ARG A 36 11.27 -5.31 -9.55
C ARG A 36 10.77 -6.65 -9.00
N ILE A 37 9.64 -6.66 -8.29
CA ILE A 37 8.99 -7.89 -7.82
C ILE A 37 8.64 -8.79 -9.02
N VAL A 38 8.03 -8.23 -10.06
CA VAL A 38 7.64 -8.98 -11.27
C VAL A 38 8.88 -9.55 -11.97
N GLU A 39 9.95 -8.77 -12.10
CA GLU A 39 11.21 -9.24 -12.68
C GLU A 39 11.80 -10.43 -11.92
N LEU A 40 11.88 -10.33 -10.59
CA LEU A 40 12.42 -11.39 -9.74
C LEU A 40 11.52 -12.63 -9.77
N ALA A 41 10.20 -12.48 -9.72
CA ALA A 41 9.25 -13.59 -9.80
C ALA A 41 9.32 -14.29 -11.16
N THR A 42 9.46 -13.53 -12.25
CA THR A 42 9.61 -14.08 -13.61
C THR A 42 10.92 -14.84 -13.75
N ARG A 43 12.03 -14.30 -13.22
CA ARG A 43 13.35 -14.94 -13.27
C ARG A 43 13.43 -16.18 -12.38
N TYR A 44 12.77 -16.16 -11.22
CA TYR A 44 12.83 -17.20 -10.21
C TYR A 44 11.44 -17.76 -9.91
N GLY A 45 10.74 -18.31 -10.91
CA GLY A 45 9.32 -18.72 -10.80
C GLY A 45 8.98 -19.74 -9.70
N ARG A 46 9.96 -20.46 -9.14
CA ARG A 46 9.77 -21.37 -7.98
C ARG A 46 9.91 -20.65 -6.63
N TYR A 47 10.31 -19.40 -6.61
CA TYR A 47 10.58 -18.65 -5.38
C TYR A 47 9.27 -18.04 -4.90
N GLY A 48 8.83 -18.47 -3.71
CA GLY A 48 7.73 -17.81 -3.02
C GLY A 48 8.14 -16.42 -2.49
N TYR A 49 7.14 -15.66 -2.04
CA TYR A 49 7.30 -14.26 -1.64
C TYR A 49 8.46 -14.05 -0.64
N ARG A 50 8.68 -14.96 0.32
CA ARG A 50 9.77 -14.85 1.33
C ARG A 50 11.17 -14.76 0.70
N ARG A 51 11.43 -15.52 -0.37
CA ARG A 51 12.72 -15.47 -1.08
C ARG A 51 12.86 -14.19 -1.88
N ILE A 52 11.79 -13.76 -2.56
CA ILE A 52 11.74 -12.49 -3.28
C ILE A 52 11.99 -11.32 -2.32
N THR A 53 11.32 -11.29 -1.16
CA THR A 53 11.52 -10.28 -0.10
C THR A 53 12.96 -10.26 0.39
N ALA A 54 13.61 -11.42 0.58
CA ALA A 54 15.01 -11.47 0.97
C ALA A 54 15.95 -10.84 -0.08
N MET A 55 15.70 -11.08 -1.37
CA MET A 55 16.46 -10.46 -2.46
C MET A 55 16.24 -8.95 -2.53
N LEU A 56 14.99 -8.51 -2.38
CA LEU A 56 14.66 -7.08 -2.34
C LEU A 56 15.38 -6.37 -1.19
N ARG A 57 15.44 -6.98 0.00
CA ARG A 57 16.21 -6.43 1.13
C ARG A 57 17.71 -6.37 0.84
N GLN A 58 18.28 -7.36 0.15
CA GLN A 58 19.68 -7.32 -0.28
C GLN A 58 19.96 -6.19 -1.29
N GLU A 59 18.98 -5.88 -2.13
CA GLU A 59 18.98 -4.73 -3.05
C GLU A 59 18.65 -3.39 -2.37
N ARG A 60 18.51 -3.38 -1.04
CA ARG A 60 18.17 -2.20 -0.21
C ARG A 60 16.79 -1.60 -0.46
N TRP A 61 15.86 -2.36 -1.03
CA TRP A 61 14.46 -1.96 -1.06
C TRP A 61 13.88 -1.92 0.36
N GLN A 62 13.04 -0.92 0.63
CA GLN A 62 12.23 -0.87 1.84
C GLN A 62 10.99 -1.76 1.65
N VAL A 63 11.07 -2.99 2.15
CA VAL A 63 9.97 -3.97 2.11
C VAL A 63 9.67 -4.50 3.51
N ASN A 64 8.38 -4.54 3.84
CA ASN A 64 7.86 -4.96 5.15
C ASN A 64 7.96 -6.48 5.35
#